data_AF-A0A9Q9MFT5-F1
#
_entry.id   AF-A0A9Q9MFT5-F1
#
_cell.length_a   1.000
_cell.length_b   1.000
_cell.length_c   1.000
_cell.angle_alpha   90.00
_cell.angle_beta   90.00
_cell.angle_gamma   90.00
#
_symmetry.space_group_name_H-M   'P 1'
#
loop_
_entity.id
_entity.type
_entity.pdbx_description
1 polymer ?
#
loop_
_entity_poly.entity_id
_entity_poly.type
_entity_poly.pdbx_seq_one_letter_code
_entity_poly.pdbx_strand_id
1 'polypeptide(L)'
;MGASPAVADAVADDPALDDLALLDTAEQVWGPDLLAYLLGAGLDAPLAGWSAEAALADPAARTRLHCVLEVQRLFDLGSVARAWARDLHPALGFRSPASVIRTGDEHERRTVLELAERDSLKPR
;
A
#
# COMPACT_ATOMS: atom_id res chain seq x y z
N MET A 1 47.77 15.83 17.49
CA MET A 1 46.74 14.85 17.88
C MET A 1 45.48 15.19 17.08
N GLY A 2 45.35 14.61 15.89
CA GLY A 2 44.17 14.83 15.03
C GLY A 2 43.06 13.91 15.49
N ALA A 3 41.97 14.49 16.00
CA ALA A 3 40.72 13.76 16.16
C ALA A 3 40.12 13.58 14.76
N SER A 4 39.97 12.34 14.31
CA SER A 4 39.14 11.98 13.15
C SER A 4 37.67 12.12 13.54
N PRO A 5 36.86 12.93 12.85
CA PRO A 5 35.43 12.93 13.03
C PRO A 5 34.74 12.72 11.68
N ALA A 6 34.54 11.47 11.26
CA ALA A 6 33.64 11.17 10.15
C ALA A 6 33.39 9.65 10.08
N VAL A 7 32.64 9.10 11.03
CA VAL A 7 32.01 7.78 10.85
C VAL A 7 30.53 7.80 11.21
N ALA A 8 29.93 8.99 11.38
CA ALA A 8 28.60 9.15 11.94
C ALA A 8 27.56 9.74 10.96
N ASP A 9 27.80 9.68 9.65
CA ASP A 9 26.95 10.37 8.67
C ASP A 9 26.74 9.57 7.37
N ALA A 10 26.52 8.26 7.51
CA ALA A 10 26.24 7.36 6.38
C ALA A 10 25.15 6.32 6.70
N VAL A 11 24.27 6.59 7.67
CA VAL A 11 22.94 5.98 7.69
C VAL A 11 22.02 6.95 6.96
N ALA A 12 22.37 7.20 5.70
CA ALA A 12 21.62 8.07 4.82
C ALA A 12 20.29 7.39 4.51
N ASP A 13 19.19 7.98 4.96
CA ASP A 13 17.91 8.14 4.25
C ASP A 13 17.67 7.09 3.13
N ASP A 14 17.65 5.81 3.48
CA ASP A 14 17.48 4.72 2.53
C ASP A 14 15.97 4.52 2.36
N PRO A 15 15.39 4.96 1.23
CA PRO A 15 13.95 4.83 1.02
C PRO A 15 13.49 3.37 1.07
N ALA A 16 14.38 2.39 0.84
CA ALA A 16 14.04 0.99 0.96
C ALA A 16 13.87 0.54 2.43
N LEU A 17 14.61 1.12 3.37
CA LEU A 17 14.40 0.86 4.81
C LEU A 17 13.07 1.44 5.29
N ASP A 18 12.66 2.58 4.74
CA ASP A 18 11.35 3.17 5.01
C ASP A 18 10.22 2.31 4.43
N ASP A 19 10.36 1.82 3.19
CA ASP A 19 9.34 0.99 2.54
C ASP A 19 9.09 -0.34 3.28
N LEU A 20 10.12 -0.95 3.88
CA LEU A 20 9.97 -2.16 4.69
C LEU A 20 9.22 -1.88 6.01
N ALA A 21 9.51 -0.77 6.70
CA ALA A 21 8.76 -0.39 7.90
C ALA A 21 7.29 -0.02 7.58
N LEU A 22 7.07 0.58 6.41
CA LEU A 22 5.74 0.86 5.88
C LEU A 22 4.98 -0.43 5.52
N LEU A 23 5.68 -1.44 4.99
CA LEU A 23 5.12 -2.75 4.72
C LEU A 23 4.62 -3.44 6.00
N ASP A 24 5.44 -3.47 7.06
CA ASP A 24 5.05 -4.02 8.37
C ASP A 24 3.80 -3.33 8.94
N THR A 25 3.73 -2.01 8.77
CA THR A 25 2.58 -1.20 9.20
C THR A 25 1.32 -1.55 8.41
N ALA A 26 1.46 -1.73 7.10
CA ALA A 26 0.34 -2.12 6.24
C ALA A 26 -0.13 -3.54 6.56
N GLU A 27 0.78 -4.49 6.83
CA GLU A 27 0.43 -5.88 7.08
C GLU A 27 -0.46 -6.03 8.31
N GLN A 28 -0.20 -5.26 9.38
CA GLN A 28 -1.02 -5.26 10.58
C GLN A 28 -2.49 -4.89 10.33
N VAL A 29 -2.76 -4.01 9.36
CA VAL A 29 -4.11 -3.56 9.03
C VAL A 29 -4.76 -4.43 7.98
N TRP A 30 -4.06 -4.70 6.88
CA TRP A 30 -4.61 -5.36 5.71
C TRP A 30 -4.61 -6.88 5.83
N GLY A 31 -3.69 -7.42 6.64
CA GLY A 31 -3.37 -8.83 6.72
C GLY A 31 -2.53 -9.30 5.53
N PRO A 32 -1.78 -10.41 5.67
CA PRO A 32 -0.79 -10.85 4.68
C PRO A 32 -1.42 -11.14 3.32
N ASP A 33 -2.55 -11.85 3.27
CA ASP A 33 -3.17 -12.27 2.01
C ASP A 33 -3.70 -11.09 1.18
N LEU A 34 -4.38 -10.15 1.83
CA LEU A 34 -4.91 -8.98 1.13
C LEU A 34 -3.79 -8.02 0.76
N LEU A 35 -2.79 -7.83 1.62
CA LEU A 35 -1.65 -6.99 1.29
C LEU A 35 -0.90 -7.56 0.09
N ALA A 36 -0.64 -8.88 0.05
CA ALA A 36 -0.03 -9.53 -1.10
C ALA A 36 -0.83 -9.29 -2.39
N TYR A 37 -2.14 -9.48 -2.33
CA TYR A 37 -3.03 -9.17 -3.44
C TYR A 37 -2.91 -7.70 -3.89
N LEU A 38 -2.99 -6.75 -2.94
CA LEU A 38 -2.92 -5.31 -3.20
C LEU A 38 -1.58 -4.90 -3.83
N LEU A 39 -0.48 -5.54 -3.44
CA LEU A 39 0.85 -5.28 -3.99
C LEU A 39 1.10 -5.94 -5.36
N GLY A 40 0.14 -6.74 -5.86
CA GLY A 40 0.19 -7.31 -7.20
C GLY A 40 0.65 -8.76 -7.26
N ALA A 41 0.60 -9.51 -6.15
CA ALA A 41 0.90 -10.93 -6.17
C ALA A 41 0.09 -11.64 -7.27
N GLY A 42 0.76 -12.44 -8.10
CA GLY A 42 0.13 -13.17 -9.20
C GLY A 42 -0.21 -12.34 -10.45
N LEU A 43 0.19 -11.07 -10.57
CA LEU A 43 0.03 -10.31 -11.82
C LEU A 43 1.09 -10.71 -12.86
N ASP A 44 2.37 -10.60 -12.50
CA ASP A 44 3.48 -10.73 -13.46
C ASP A 44 4.35 -11.97 -13.21
N ALA A 45 4.14 -12.65 -12.07
CA ALA A 45 4.89 -13.84 -11.69
C ALA A 45 4.01 -14.85 -10.92
N PRO A 46 4.34 -16.15 -10.95
CA PRO A 46 3.67 -17.16 -10.13
C PRO A 46 3.70 -16.81 -8.65
N LEU A 47 2.60 -17.11 -7.94
CA LEU A 47 2.50 -16.87 -6.50
C LEU A 47 3.52 -17.69 -5.69
N ALA A 48 3.89 -18.88 -6.19
CA ALA A 48 4.92 -19.73 -5.59
C ALA A 48 6.30 -19.09 -5.77
N GLY A 49 6.69 -18.24 -4.83
CA GLY A 49 7.94 -17.46 -4.87
C GLY A 49 7.70 -15.95 -4.77
N TRP A 50 6.45 -15.50 -4.70
CA TRP A 50 6.16 -14.10 -4.42
C TRP A 50 6.53 -13.76 -2.97
N SER A 51 7.18 -12.61 -2.78
CA SER A 51 7.40 -12.01 -1.46
C SER A 51 7.20 -10.51 -1.55
N ALA A 52 6.71 -9.91 -0.48
CA ALA A 52 6.46 -8.48 -0.43
C ALA A 52 7.75 -7.66 -0.54
N GLU A 53 8.81 -8.08 0.17
CA GLU A 53 10.12 -7.43 0.10
C GLU A 53 10.68 -7.38 -1.34
N ALA A 54 10.64 -8.52 -2.05
CA ALA A 54 11.09 -8.56 -3.45
C ALA A 54 10.16 -7.74 -4.37
N ALA A 55 8.85 -7.71 -4.08
CA ALA A 55 7.90 -6.91 -4.84
C ALA A 55 8.20 -5.42 -4.73
N LEU A 56 8.70 -4.92 -3.60
CA LEU A 56 9.02 -3.49 -3.42
C LEU A 56 10.20 -3.00 -4.29
N ALA A 57 10.97 -3.91 -4.92
CA ALA A 57 11.90 -3.52 -5.98
C ALA A 57 11.17 -2.95 -7.22
N ASP A 58 9.91 -3.31 -7.44
CA ASP A 58 9.05 -2.76 -8.50
C ASP A 58 8.43 -1.40 -8.06
N PRO A 59 8.67 -0.30 -8.79
CA PRO A 59 8.02 0.99 -8.53
C PRO A 59 6.48 0.94 -8.49
N ALA A 60 5.85 0.04 -9.26
CA ALA A 60 4.39 -0.10 -9.25
C ALA A 60 3.90 -0.70 -7.92
N ALA A 61 4.57 -1.73 -7.39
CA ALA A 61 4.27 -2.27 -6.07
C ALA A 61 4.43 -1.22 -4.95
N ARG A 62 5.47 -0.39 -4.99
CA ARG A 62 5.64 0.72 -4.04
C ARG A 62 4.52 1.75 -4.12
N THR A 63 4.12 2.12 -5.34
CA THR A 63 2.99 3.04 -5.55
C THR A 63 1.70 2.46 -4.97
N ARG A 64 1.47 1.14 -5.12
CA ARG A 64 0.35 0.44 -4.48
C ARG A 64 0.46 0.47 -2.97
N LEU A 65 1.64 0.21 -2.39
CA LEU A 65 1.88 0.28 -0.95
C LEU A 65 1.50 1.66 -0.38
N HIS A 66 1.99 2.74 -0.98
CA HIS A 66 1.65 4.09 -0.54
C HIS A 66 0.15 4.39 -0.64
N CYS A 67 -0.49 4.02 -1.75
CA CYS A 67 -1.94 4.19 -1.92
C CYS A 67 -2.72 3.45 -0.83
N VAL A 68 -2.32 2.23 -0.50
CA VAL A 68 -2.94 1.41 0.55
C VAL A 68 -2.78 2.04 1.94
N LEU A 69 -1.62 2.63 2.23
CA LEU A 69 -1.37 3.35 3.48
C LEU A 69 -2.17 4.66 3.57
N GLU A 70 -2.34 5.37 2.46
CA GLU A 70 -3.19 6.56 2.40
C GLU A 70 -4.65 6.20 2.66
N VAL A 71 -5.17 5.15 1.99
CA VAL A 71 -6.52 4.63 2.26
C VAL A 71 -6.67 4.25 3.73
N GLN A 72 -5.70 3.53 4.30
CA GLN A 72 -5.72 3.14 5.71
C GLN A 72 -5.85 4.35 6.65
N ARG A 73 -5.13 5.46 6.38
CA ARG A 73 -5.17 6.67 7.22
C ARG A 73 -6.53 7.37 7.21
N LEU A 74 -7.33 7.16 6.16
CA LEU A 74 -8.64 7.81 6.03
C LEU A 74 -9.71 7.13 6.90
N PHE A 75 -9.49 5.89 7.35
CA PHE A 75 -10.46 5.15 8.16
C PHE A 75 -9.98 4.95 9.59
N ASP A 76 -10.86 5.20 10.57
CA ASP A 76 -10.54 5.05 12.00
C ASP A 76 -10.17 3.62 12.41
N LEU A 77 -10.71 2.62 11.70
CA LEU A 77 -10.53 1.21 12.02
C LEU A 77 -10.02 0.44 10.80
N GLY A 78 -8.99 -0.39 11.00
CA GLY A 78 -8.44 -1.22 9.93
C GLY A 78 -9.43 -2.26 9.38
N SER A 79 -10.35 -2.79 10.21
CA SER A 79 -11.42 -3.69 9.75
C SER A 79 -12.40 -3.00 8.80
N VAL A 80 -12.69 -1.73 9.06
CA VAL A 80 -13.57 -0.84 8.28
C VAL A 80 -12.97 -0.54 6.91
N ALA A 81 -11.67 -0.19 6.86
CA ALA A 81 -10.92 0.00 5.61
C ALA A 81 -10.87 -1.29 4.78
N ARG A 82 -10.60 -2.43 5.44
CA ARG A 82 -10.55 -3.76 4.81
C ARG A 82 -11.88 -4.19 4.18
N ALA A 83 -13.00 -3.91 4.84
CA ALA A 83 -14.32 -4.21 4.31
C ALA A 83 -14.61 -3.32 3.09
N TRP A 84 -14.42 -2.00 3.24
CA TRP A 84 -14.62 -1.03 2.17
C TRP A 84 -13.79 -1.37 0.92
N ALA A 85 -12.53 -1.78 1.09
CA ALA A 85 -11.65 -2.11 -0.03
C ALA A 85 -12.10 -3.34 -0.82
N ARG A 86 -12.89 -4.24 -0.22
CA ARG A 86 -13.39 -5.46 -0.85
C ARG A 86 -14.75 -5.27 -1.54
N ASP A 87 -15.53 -4.30 -1.09
CA ASP A 87 -16.88 -4.06 -1.61
C ASP A 87 -16.84 -3.50 -3.04
N LEU A 88 -17.82 -3.89 -3.87
CA LEU A 88 -17.95 -3.36 -5.22
C LEU A 88 -18.51 -1.94 -5.17
N HIS A 89 -17.88 -1.03 -5.90
CA HIS A 89 -18.29 0.36 -5.89
C HIS A 89 -18.78 0.82 -7.28
N PRO A 90 -20.02 1.36 -7.41
CA PRO A 90 -20.55 1.82 -8.69
C PRO A 90 -19.67 2.87 -9.38
N ALA A 91 -19.06 3.77 -8.61
CA ALA A 91 -18.14 4.79 -9.14
C ALA A 91 -16.85 4.21 -9.77
N LEU A 92 -16.53 2.94 -9.49
CA LEU A 92 -15.38 2.23 -10.05
C LEU A 92 -15.78 1.24 -11.16
N GLY A 93 -16.99 1.39 -11.72
CA GLY A 93 -17.55 0.47 -12.69
C GLY A 93 -17.88 -0.90 -12.09
N PHE A 94 -18.40 -0.93 -10.87
CA PHE A 94 -18.67 -2.16 -10.10
C PHE A 94 -17.44 -3.03 -9.85
N ARG A 95 -16.24 -2.44 -9.81
CA ARG A 95 -15.02 -3.07 -9.30
C ARG A 95 -14.82 -2.72 -7.82
N SER A 96 -14.07 -3.55 -7.10
CA SER A 96 -13.66 -3.23 -5.74
C SER A 96 -12.47 -2.26 -5.73
N PRO A 97 -12.34 -1.38 -4.72
CA PRO A 97 -11.16 -0.54 -4.57
C PRO A 97 -9.85 -1.34 -4.57
N ALA A 98 -9.82 -2.52 -3.92
CA ALA A 98 -8.64 -3.38 -3.92
C ALA A 98 -8.25 -3.85 -5.32
N SER A 99 -9.21 -4.18 -6.18
CA SER A 99 -8.92 -4.53 -7.58
C SER A 99 -8.35 -3.33 -8.33
N VAL A 100 -8.91 -2.13 -8.12
CA VAL A 100 -8.45 -0.91 -8.79
C VAL A 100 -7.07 -0.49 -8.31
N ILE A 101 -6.76 -0.57 -7.00
CA ILE A 101 -5.42 -0.36 -6.48
C ILE A 101 -4.42 -1.30 -7.16
N ARG A 102 -4.77 -2.59 -7.23
CA ARG A 102 -3.90 -3.65 -7.77
C ARG A 102 -3.57 -3.44 -9.25
N THR A 103 -4.57 -3.19 -10.10
CA THR A 103 -4.38 -3.22 -11.56
C THR A 103 -4.59 -1.89 -12.25
N GLY A 104 -5.13 -0.90 -11.55
CA GLY A 104 -5.51 0.36 -12.17
C GLY A 104 -4.32 1.26 -12.48
N ASP A 105 -4.57 2.29 -13.28
CA ASP A 105 -3.59 3.33 -13.55
C ASP A 105 -3.55 4.40 -12.43
N GLU A 106 -2.75 5.46 -12.64
CA GLU A 106 -2.64 6.56 -11.68
C GLU A 106 -3.97 7.29 -11.47
N HIS A 107 -4.74 7.51 -12.54
CA HIS A 107 -6.02 8.20 -12.46
C HIS A 107 -7.02 7.39 -11.65
N GLU A 108 -7.12 6.09 -11.92
CA GLU A 108 -8.00 5.19 -11.19
C GLU A 108 -7.62 5.08 -9.71
N ARG A 109 -6.32 5.08 -9.37
CA ARG A 109 -5.86 5.14 -7.97
C ARG A 109 -6.23 6.45 -7.29
N ARG A 110 -6.13 7.59 -7.97
CA ARG A 110 -6.60 8.88 -7.45
C ARG A 110 -8.09 8.85 -7.15
N THR A 111 -8.90 8.28 -8.06
CA THR A 111 -10.34 8.08 -7.83
C THR A 111 -10.63 7.21 -6.60
N VAL A 112 -9.83 6.17 -6.36
CA VAL A 112 -9.94 5.34 -5.14
C VAL A 112 -9.71 6.17 -3.87
N LEU A 113 -8.71 7.05 -3.86
CA LEU A 113 -8.41 7.91 -2.71
C LEU A 113 -9.52 8.93 -2.44
N GLU A 114 -9.99 9.64 -3.47
CA GLU A 114 -11.12 10.57 -3.37
C GLU A 114 -12.38 9.85 -2.85
N LEU A 115 -12.58 8.61 -3.29
CA LEU A 115 -13.69 7.79 -2.84
C LEU A 115 -13.55 7.38 -1.37
N ALA A 116 -12.35 6.97 -0.94
CA ALA A 116 -12.06 6.62 0.44
C ALA A 116 -12.31 7.81 1.37
N GLU A 117 -11.86 9.00 0.99
CA GLU A 117 -12.04 10.23 1.76
C GLU A 117 -13.52 10.58 1.92
N ARG A 118 -14.31 10.48 0.85
CA ARG A 118 -15.74 10.73 0.92
C ARG A 118 -16.47 9.72 1.81
N ASP A 119 -16.11 8.44 1.70
CA ASP A 119 -16.82 7.36 2.35
C ASP A 119 -16.40 7.17 3.82
N SER A 120 -15.20 7.60 4.21
CA SER A 120 -14.77 7.58 5.60
C SER A 120 -15.54 8.58 6.48
N LEU A 121 -16.08 9.65 5.88
CA LEU A 121 -16.88 10.66 6.58
C LEU A 121 -18.35 10.24 6.79
N LYS A 122 -18.78 9.10 6.25
CA LYS A 122 -20.17 8.64 6.38
C LYS A 122 -20.41 7.99 7.74
N PRO A 123 -21.47 8.37 8.47
CA PRO A 123 -21.85 7.66 9.70
C PRO A 123 -22.23 6.21 9.33
N ARG A 124 -21.70 5.24 10.09
CA ARG A 124 -21.92 3.81 9.89
C ARG A 124 -23.11 3.28 10.68
#